data_AF-A0A1H8VFN9-F1
#
_entry.id   AF-A0A1H8VFN9-F1
#
_cell.length_a   1.000
_cell.length_b   1.000
_cell.length_c   1.000
_cell.angle_alpha   90.00
_cell.angle_beta   90.00
_cell.angle_gamma   90.00
#
_symmetry.space_group_name_H-M   'P 1'
#
loop_
_entity.id
_entity.type
_entity.pdbx_description
1 polymer ?
#
loop_
_entity_poly.entity_id
_entity_poly.type
_entity_poly.pdbx_seq_one_letter_code
_entity_poly.pdbx_strand_id
1 'polypeptide(L)'
;MSESIVGVYGDNVATWLAFKEGSWDAYTQLYNNYFKVLNNYGYKFTRDVNIIEDAIHDLFIKLWTNRAGLGNPVSVKNYLYKSLRGIIFRKMQGQSRFVDLESETDYNFSFEISFDHQIIANEEERELQHKIKTVVKTLPARQQEIIYLRFYEGLGYEEISDIMEININSTYKLLYKAFNNLQGALKTSKLVIVIGLYGCLGTHIHTN
;
A
#
# COMPACT_ATOMS: atom_id res chain seq x y z
N MET A 1 26.08 1.51 -21.87
CA MET A 1 25.28 0.29 -21.63
C MET A 1 24.44 0.56 -20.39
N SER A 2 23.52 1.50 -20.54
CA SER A 2 22.88 2.28 -19.48
C SER A 2 21.39 2.34 -19.79
N GLU A 3 20.66 1.32 -19.35
CA GLU A 3 19.22 1.21 -19.49
C GLU A 3 18.75 0.22 -18.42
N SER A 4 18.40 0.69 -17.21
CA SER A 4 17.48 -0.05 -16.31
C SER A 4 17.08 0.64 -14.99
N ILE A 5 17.64 1.79 -14.59
CA ILE A 5 17.29 2.39 -13.27
C ILE A 5 16.25 3.53 -13.37
N VAL A 6 15.32 3.42 -14.33
CA VAL A 6 14.11 4.26 -14.37
C VAL A 6 12.90 3.34 -14.55
N GLY A 7 12.31 2.87 -13.44
CA GLY A 7 10.96 2.28 -13.45
C GLY A 7 10.83 0.84 -12.95
N VAL A 8 11.00 0.58 -11.65
CA VAL A 8 10.56 -0.69 -11.03
C VAL A 8 9.05 -0.67 -10.68
N TYR A 9 8.43 0.51 -10.67
CA TYR A 9 6.97 0.70 -10.69
C TYR A 9 6.59 1.72 -11.75
N GLY A 10 7.26 1.68 -12.89
CA GLY A 10 6.71 2.33 -14.08
C GLY A 10 5.48 1.52 -14.44
N ASP A 11 4.29 2.04 -14.11
CA ASP A 11 3.10 1.66 -14.85
C ASP A 11 3.42 1.86 -16.31
N ASN A 12 3.85 0.79 -16.97
CA ASN A 12 4.13 0.88 -18.37
C ASN A 12 2.74 0.95 -18.99
N VAL A 13 2.33 2.18 -19.30
CA VAL A 13 1.08 2.47 -19.99
C VAL A 13 0.94 1.55 -21.19
N ALA A 14 2.05 1.17 -21.84
CA ALA A 14 2.05 0.16 -22.90
C ALA A 14 1.59 -1.22 -22.43
N THR A 15 2.04 -1.73 -21.27
CA THR A 15 1.56 -3.00 -20.72
C THR A 15 0.07 -2.92 -20.38
N TRP A 16 -0.42 -1.82 -19.81
CA TRP A 16 -1.85 -1.64 -19.55
C TRP A 16 -2.68 -1.61 -20.84
N LEU A 17 -2.22 -0.87 -21.85
CA LEU A 17 -2.89 -0.79 -23.15
C LEU A 17 -2.92 -2.15 -23.85
N ALA A 18 -1.78 -2.85 -23.92
CA ALA A 18 -1.70 -4.19 -24.51
C ALA A 18 -2.59 -5.20 -23.77
N PHE A 19 -2.68 -5.09 -22.44
CA PHE A 19 -3.60 -5.90 -21.63
C PHE A 19 -5.07 -5.64 -22.01
N LYS A 20 -5.46 -4.37 -22.21
CA LYS A 20 -6.81 -4.01 -22.65
C LYS A 20 -7.15 -4.55 -24.03
N GLU A 21 -6.17 -4.63 -24.92
CA GLU A 21 -6.30 -5.25 -26.25
C GLU A 21 -6.36 -6.79 -26.20
N GLY A 22 -6.17 -7.38 -25.02
CA GLY A 22 -6.28 -8.83 -24.81
C GLY A 22 -4.95 -9.59 -24.92
N SER A 23 -3.80 -8.90 -24.82
CA SER A 23 -2.50 -9.58 -24.74
C SER A 23 -2.39 -10.38 -23.44
N TRP A 24 -2.22 -11.68 -23.58
CA TRP A 24 -1.99 -12.58 -22.44
C TRP A 24 -0.65 -12.31 -21.76
N ASP A 25 0.39 -12.00 -22.53
CA ASP A 25 1.71 -11.67 -21.97
C ASP A 25 1.64 -10.40 -21.11
N ALA A 26 0.86 -9.40 -21.52
CA ALA A 26 0.65 -8.19 -20.74
C ALA A 26 -0.12 -8.47 -19.44
N TYR A 27 -1.10 -9.39 -19.47
CA TYR A 27 -1.77 -9.86 -18.26
C TYR A 27 -0.81 -10.54 -17.30
N THR A 28 0.02 -11.48 -17.78
CA THR A 28 1.02 -12.18 -16.96
C THR A 28 2.04 -11.21 -16.37
N GLN A 29 2.50 -10.22 -17.14
CA GLN A 29 3.39 -9.17 -16.65
C GLN A 29 2.72 -8.35 -15.53
N LEU A 30 1.49 -7.88 -15.72
CA LEU A 30 0.75 -7.16 -14.68
C LEU A 30 0.58 -8.02 -13.42
N TYR A 31 0.21 -9.29 -13.57
CA TYR A 31 0.07 -10.21 -12.46
C TYR A 31 1.38 -10.35 -11.68
N ASN A 32 2.47 -10.69 -12.35
CA ASN A 32 3.76 -10.91 -11.70
C ASN A 32 4.31 -9.64 -11.02
N ASN A 33 4.12 -8.49 -11.64
CA ASN A 33 4.59 -7.20 -11.10
C ASN A 33 3.84 -6.82 -9.82
N TYR A 34 2.52 -7.09 -9.77
CA TYR A 34 1.67 -6.63 -8.68
C TYR A 34 1.37 -7.68 -7.63
N PHE A 35 1.52 -8.98 -7.92
CA PHE A 35 1.15 -10.06 -7.00
C PHE A 35 1.85 -9.91 -5.64
N LYS A 36 3.17 -9.74 -5.61
CA LYS A 36 3.93 -9.64 -4.35
C LYS A 36 3.48 -8.44 -3.50
N VAL A 37 3.30 -7.27 -4.11
CA VAL A 37 2.92 -6.04 -3.39
C VAL A 37 1.47 -6.07 -2.91
N LEU A 38 0.56 -6.60 -3.73
CA LEU A 38 -0.85 -6.79 -3.38
C LEU A 38 -1.01 -7.83 -2.27
N ASN A 39 -0.26 -8.93 -2.33
CA ASN A 39 -0.25 -9.94 -1.28
C ASN A 39 0.26 -9.35 0.04
N ASN A 40 1.37 -8.62 0.01
CA ASN A 40 1.92 -7.94 1.18
C ASN A 40 0.94 -6.95 1.82
N TYR A 41 0.18 -6.21 1.01
CA TYR A 41 -0.86 -5.30 1.47
C TYR A 41 -2.05 -6.08 2.05
N GLY A 42 -2.49 -7.17 1.42
CA GLY A 42 -3.53 -8.06 1.92
C GLY A 42 -3.20 -8.66 3.30
N TYR A 43 -1.95 -9.09 3.50
CA TYR A 43 -1.45 -9.59 4.78
C TYR A 43 -1.50 -8.57 5.93
N LYS A 44 -1.61 -7.27 5.61
CA LYS A 44 -1.83 -6.25 6.64
C LYS A 44 -3.24 -6.36 7.22
N PHE A 45 -4.23 -6.79 6.45
CA PHE A 45 -5.63 -6.87 6.92
C PHE A 45 -5.98 -8.20 7.59
N THR A 46 -5.45 -9.31 7.07
CA THR A 46 -5.74 -10.66 7.56
C THR A 46 -4.54 -11.57 7.44
N ARG A 47 -4.47 -12.63 8.26
CA ARG A 47 -3.46 -13.70 8.16
C ARG A 47 -3.98 -14.92 7.40
N ASP A 48 -5.25 -14.92 7.00
CA ASP A 48 -5.82 -15.98 6.17
C ASP A 48 -5.34 -15.82 4.73
N VAL A 49 -4.33 -16.62 4.39
CA VAL A 49 -3.70 -16.64 3.06
C VAL A 49 -4.72 -16.96 1.96
N ASN A 50 -5.69 -17.82 2.25
CA ASN A 50 -6.70 -18.20 1.25
C ASN A 50 -7.57 -17.00 0.88
N ILE A 51 -7.96 -16.17 1.86
CA ILE A 51 -8.74 -14.95 1.58
C ILE A 51 -7.95 -13.99 0.70
N ILE A 52 -6.64 -13.84 0.95
CA ILE A 52 -5.79 -12.92 0.20
C ILE A 52 -5.57 -13.42 -1.23
N GLU A 53 -5.19 -14.68 -1.40
CA GLU A 53 -4.97 -15.28 -2.72
C GLU A 53 -6.25 -15.27 -3.55
N ASP A 54 -7.38 -15.66 -2.97
CA ASP A 54 -8.69 -15.64 -3.62
C ASP A 54 -9.11 -14.20 -3.98
N ALA A 55 -8.82 -13.20 -3.13
CA ALA A 55 -9.07 -11.80 -3.45
C ALA A 55 -8.22 -11.28 -4.62
N ILE A 56 -6.96 -11.69 -4.70
CA ILE A 56 -6.07 -11.34 -5.82
C ILE A 56 -6.54 -12.05 -7.09
N HIS A 57 -6.89 -13.33 -7.02
CA HIS A 57 -7.43 -14.06 -8.16
C HIS A 57 -8.72 -13.40 -8.68
N ASP A 58 -9.69 -13.11 -7.82
CA ASP A 58 -10.92 -12.39 -8.17
C ASP A 58 -10.64 -11.05 -8.83
N LEU A 59 -9.68 -10.28 -8.31
CA LEU A 59 -9.26 -9.00 -8.89
C LEU A 59 -8.80 -9.19 -10.33
N PHE A 60 -7.87 -10.12 -10.56
CA PHE A 60 -7.30 -10.33 -11.89
C PHE A 60 -8.28 -10.98 -12.87
N ILE A 61 -9.18 -11.86 -12.41
CA ILE A 61 -10.28 -12.40 -13.22
C ILE A 61 -11.23 -11.27 -13.64
N LYS A 62 -11.61 -10.40 -12.69
CA LYS A 62 -12.48 -9.25 -12.98
C LYS A 62 -11.83 -8.27 -13.96
N LEU A 63 -10.53 -8.01 -13.80
CA LEU A 63 -9.76 -7.20 -14.73
C LEU A 63 -9.79 -7.80 -16.13
N TRP A 64 -9.43 -9.09 -16.28
CA TRP A 64 -9.41 -9.75 -17.58
C TRP A 64 -10.79 -9.76 -18.24
N THR A 65 -11.84 -10.07 -17.48
CA THR A 65 -13.23 -10.13 -17.99
C THR A 65 -13.70 -8.77 -18.49
N ASN A 66 -13.35 -7.68 -17.79
CA ASN A 66 -13.81 -6.33 -18.11
C ASN A 66 -12.79 -5.52 -18.92
N ARG A 67 -11.68 -6.12 -19.37
CA ARG A 67 -10.51 -5.43 -19.93
C ARG A 67 -10.82 -4.42 -21.02
N ALA A 68 -11.74 -4.74 -21.93
CA ALA A 68 -12.11 -3.87 -23.04
C ALA A 68 -12.83 -2.58 -22.59
N GLY A 69 -13.54 -2.63 -21.45
CA GLY A 69 -14.28 -1.49 -20.89
C GLY A 69 -13.50 -0.71 -19.83
N LEU A 70 -12.28 -1.14 -19.49
CA LEU A 70 -11.46 -0.43 -18.50
C LEU A 70 -11.00 0.91 -19.07
N GLY A 71 -11.09 1.96 -18.26
CA GLY A 71 -10.48 3.25 -18.58
C GLY A 71 -8.95 3.18 -18.63
N ASN A 72 -8.32 4.33 -18.84
CA ASN A 72 -6.90 4.50 -18.60
C ASN A 72 -6.77 5.17 -17.22
N PRO A 73 -6.58 4.40 -16.14
CA PRO A 73 -6.43 5.01 -14.82
C PRO A 73 -5.15 5.85 -14.82
N VAL A 74 -5.15 6.92 -14.02
CA VAL A 74 -3.95 7.74 -13.80
C VAL A 74 -2.83 6.89 -13.17
N SER A 75 -3.20 5.88 -12.40
CA SER A 75 -2.31 4.94 -11.72
C SER A 75 -2.99 3.57 -11.65
N VAL A 76 -2.44 2.58 -12.34
CA VAL A 76 -2.88 1.18 -12.27
C VAL A 76 -2.63 0.66 -10.86
N LYS A 77 -1.49 1.02 -10.25
CA LYS A 77 -1.21 0.71 -8.83
C LYS A 77 -2.36 1.15 -7.93
N ASN A 78 -2.79 2.40 -8.03
CA ASN A 78 -3.92 2.93 -7.25
C ASN A 78 -5.21 2.11 -7.47
N TYR A 79 -5.54 1.82 -8.73
CA TYR A 79 -6.72 1.01 -9.08
C TYR A 79 -6.68 -0.39 -8.45
N LEU A 80 -5.52 -1.06 -8.50
CA LEU A 80 -5.34 -2.40 -7.96
C LEU A 80 -5.44 -2.43 -6.43
N TYR A 81 -4.80 -1.47 -5.75
CA TYR A 81 -4.88 -1.37 -4.28
C TYR A 81 -6.31 -1.13 -3.80
N LYS A 82 -7.01 -0.17 -4.41
CA LYS A 82 -8.41 0.13 -4.10
C LYS A 82 -9.29 -1.09 -4.30
N SER A 83 -9.15 -1.73 -5.46
CA SER A 83 -9.98 -2.88 -5.81
C SER A 83 -9.73 -4.07 -4.88
N LEU A 84 -8.45 -4.37 -4.58
CA LEU A 84 -8.09 -5.44 -3.65
C LEU A 84 -8.65 -5.19 -2.25
N ARG A 85 -8.44 -3.98 -1.69
CA ARG A 85 -8.93 -3.59 -0.37
C ARG A 85 -10.43 -3.82 -0.25
N GLY A 86 -11.19 -3.39 -1.25
CA GLY A 86 -12.64 -3.62 -1.29
C GLY A 86 -13.03 -5.10 -1.39
N ILE A 87 -12.29 -5.93 -2.15
CA ILE A 87 -12.55 -7.37 -2.23
C ILE A 87 -12.26 -8.06 -0.89
N ILE A 88 -11.10 -7.77 -0.27
CA ILE A 88 -10.72 -8.32 1.04
C ILE A 88 -11.78 -7.96 2.09
N PHE A 89 -12.19 -6.70 2.16
CA PHE A 89 -13.21 -6.27 3.12
C PHE A 89 -14.55 -6.95 2.88
N ARG A 90 -14.98 -7.13 1.62
CA ARG A 90 -16.19 -7.91 1.33
C ARG A 90 -16.05 -9.38 1.73
N LYS A 91 -14.90 -10.02 1.52
CA LYS A 91 -14.67 -11.41 1.93
C LYS A 91 -14.63 -11.56 3.45
N MET A 92 -14.03 -10.60 4.17
CA MET A 92 -14.02 -10.55 5.63
C MET A 92 -15.42 -10.26 6.21
N GLN A 93 -16.20 -9.36 5.60
CA GLN A 93 -17.58 -9.05 6.00
C GLN A 93 -18.57 -10.14 5.60
N GLY A 94 -18.34 -10.87 4.50
CA GLY A 94 -19.14 -12.04 4.13
C GLY A 94 -19.10 -13.14 5.19
N GLN A 95 -18.05 -13.16 6.03
CA GLN A 95 -17.94 -13.99 7.22
C GLN A 95 -18.53 -13.35 8.49
N SER A 96 -18.74 -12.03 8.51
CA SER A 96 -19.26 -11.28 9.64
C SER A 96 -20.37 -10.33 9.18
N ARG A 97 -21.61 -10.83 9.14
CA ARG A 97 -22.81 -10.05 8.78
C ARG A 97 -22.90 -8.74 9.59
N PHE A 98 -23.07 -7.64 8.86
CA PHE A 98 -23.41 -6.27 9.30
C PHE A 98 -22.32 -5.51 10.07
N VAL A 99 -21.63 -4.57 9.39
CA VAL A 99 -21.09 -3.37 10.03
C VAL A 99 -21.33 -2.16 9.12
N ASP A 100 -21.92 -1.13 9.71
CA ASP A 100 -22.31 0.14 9.11
C ASP A 100 -21.09 0.89 8.51
N LEU A 101 -21.26 1.39 7.27
CA LEU A 101 -20.24 2.10 6.49
C LEU A 101 -19.86 3.48 7.06
N GLU A 102 -20.56 3.96 8.09
CA GLU A 102 -20.24 5.21 8.80
C GLU A 102 -19.67 5.01 10.21
N SER A 103 -19.63 3.77 10.70
CA SER A 103 -18.94 3.48 11.96
C SER A 103 -17.43 3.41 11.71
N GLU A 104 -16.63 3.81 12.70
CA GLU A 104 -15.20 3.54 12.73
C GLU A 104 -14.98 2.04 12.53
N THR A 105 -14.75 1.61 11.29
CA THR A 105 -14.63 0.19 10.95
C THR A 105 -13.34 -0.33 11.59
N ASP A 106 -13.54 -1.09 12.65
CA ASP A 106 -12.53 -1.69 13.52
C ASP A 106 -11.91 -2.91 12.80
N TYR A 107 -11.27 -2.68 11.65
CA TYR A 107 -10.45 -3.71 11.02
C TYR A 107 -9.06 -3.68 11.65
N ASN A 108 -8.46 -4.85 11.83
CA ASN A 108 -7.07 -4.93 12.22
C ASN A 108 -6.17 -4.60 11.01
N PHE A 109 -5.16 -3.77 11.24
CA PHE A 109 -4.09 -3.53 10.27
C PHE A 109 -2.75 -3.86 10.93
N SER A 110 -2.09 -4.92 10.49
CA SER A 110 -0.81 -5.38 11.00
C SER A 110 0.33 -4.61 10.34
N PHE A 111 0.90 -3.64 11.04
CA PHE A 111 2.08 -2.91 10.54
C PHE A 111 3.37 -3.73 10.70
N GLU A 112 3.58 -4.67 9.79
CA GLU A 112 4.82 -5.44 9.63
C GLU A 112 5.49 -5.15 8.30
N ILE A 113 6.61 -4.44 8.32
CA ILE A 113 7.47 -4.29 7.14
C ILE A 113 8.53 -5.39 7.17
N SER A 114 8.57 -6.21 6.11
CA SER A 114 9.65 -7.18 5.89
C SER A 114 10.91 -6.42 5.50
N PHE A 115 11.97 -6.61 6.28
CA PHE A 115 13.29 -6.03 6.02
C PHE A 115 14.00 -6.83 4.92
N ASP A 116 13.78 -6.48 3.65
CA ASP A 116 14.62 -7.00 2.55
C ASP A 116 15.71 -6.00 2.10
N HIS A 117 15.79 -4.79 2.66
CA HIS A 117 16.77 -3.77 2.25
C HIS A 117 17.60 -3.19 3.41
N GLN A 118 18.20 -4.05 4.23
CA GLN A 118 19.24 -3.61 5.18
C GLN A 118 20.62 -3.57 4.50
N ILE A 119 20.98 -2.45 3.88
CA ILE A 119 22.39 -2.12 3.60
C ILE A 119 22.66 -0.67 4.01
N ILE A 120 23.57 -0.51 5.00
CA ILE A 120 24.19 0.72 5.54
C ILE A 120 23.21 1.79 6.05
N ALA A 121 22.54 1.49 7.17
CA ALA A 121 22.07 2.50 8.11
C ALA A 121 22.98 2.45 9.35
N ASN A 122 23.40 3.59 9.89
CA ASN A 122 24.14 3.62 11.15
C ASN A 122 23.23 3.21 12.32
N GLU A 123 23.83 2.87 13.47
CA GLU A 123 23.07 2.31 14.61
C GLU A 123 21.93 3.23 15.07
N GLU A 124 22.17 4.55 15.10
CA GLU A 124 21.19 5.56 15.49
C GLU A 124 19.95 5.57 14.58
N GLU A 125 20.14 5.42 13.27
CA GLU A 125 19.03 5.35 12.32
C GLU A 125 18.20 4.07 12.50
N ARG A 126 18.86 2.93 12.75
CA ARG A 126 18.17 1.67 13.03
C ARG A 126 17.34 1.74 14.30
N GLU A 127 17.91 2.33 15.36
CA GLU A 127 17.20 2.54 16.62
C GLU A 127 15.99 3.46 16.43
N LEU A 128 16.14 4.56 15.69
CA LEU A 128 15.04 5.48 15.39
C LEU A 128 13.94 4.78 14.58
N GLN A 129 14.29 4.05 13.53
CA GLN A 129 13.35 3.29 12.70
C GLN A 129 12.61 2.23 13.53
N HIS A 130 13.33 1.50 14.38
CA HIS A 130 12.74 0.50 15.27
C HIS A 130 11.73 1.15 16.22
N LYS A 131 12.11 2.28 16.83
CA LYS A 131 11.24 3.03 17.74
C LYS A 131 9.99 3.54 17.04
N ILE A 132 10.12 4.11 15.83
CA ILE A 132 8.98 4.55 15.02
C ILE A 132 8.07 3.36 14.70
N LYS A 133 8.61 2.25 14.21
CA LYS A 133 7.83 1.04 13.86
C LYS A 133 7.03 0.52 15.05
N THR A 134 7.65 0.47 16.23
CA THR A 134 6.98 0.03 17.45
C THR A 134 5.82 0.95 17.84
N VAL A 135 5.99 2.27 17.71
CA VAL A 135 4.90 3.22 17.99
C VAL A 135 3.81 3.19 16.91
N VAL A 136 4.16 3.01 15.63
CA VAL A 136 3.14 2.91 14.57
C VAL A 136 2.20 1.73 14.83
N LYS A 137 2.72 0.60 15.31
CA LYS A 137 1.90 -0.58 15.67
C LYS A 137 0.85 -0.31 16.76
N THR A 138 1.01 0.74 17.57
CA THR A 138 0.04 1.11 18.60
C THR A 138 -1.00 2.13 18.13
N LEU A 139 -0.89 2.63 16.89
CA LEU A 139 -1.87 3.56 16.34
C LEU A 139 -3.16 2.84 15.93
N PRO A 140 -4.29 3.56 15.80
CA PRO A 140 -5.49 3.00 15.18
C PRO A 140 -5.21 2.50 13.75
N ALA A 141 -5.91 1.44 13.33
CA ALA A 141 -5.66 0.77 12.05
C ALA A 141 -5.63 1.70 10.83
N ARG A 142 -6.57 2.66 10.74
CA ARG A 142 -6.60 3.65 9.66
C ARG A 142 -5.37 4.56 9.64
N GLN A 143 -4.81 4.87 10.80
CA GLN A 143 -3.56 5.65 10.91
C GLN A 143 -2.34 4.81 10.51
N GLN A 144 -2.34 3.52 10.84
CA GLN A 144 -1.30 2.59 10.37
C GLN A 144 -1.34 2.45 8.84
N GLU A 145 -2.54 2.27 8.28
CA GLU A 145 -2.75 2.12 6.84
C GLU A 145 -2.30 3.36 6.07
N ILE A 146 -2.68 4.58 6.51
CA ILE A 146 -2.28 5.80 5.78
C ILE A 146 -0.76 6.03 5.83
N ILE A 147 -0.09 5.66 6.95
CA ILE A 147 1.37 5.72 7.04
C ILE A 147 2.00 4.71 6.07
N TYR A 148 1.47 3.49 6.02
CA TYR A 148 1.92 2.47 5.09
C TYR A 148 1.81 2.95 3.63
N LEU A 149 0.61 3.38 3.22
CA LEU A 149 0.37 3.83 1.85
C LEU A 149 1.22 5.05 1.48
N ARG A 150 1.41 6.01 2.41
CA ARG A 150 2.17 7.23 2.13
C ARG A 150 3.68 7.00 2.04
N PHE A 151 4.24 6.29 3.02
CA PHE A 151 5.70 6.23 3.21
C PHE A 151 6.34 4.93 2.73
N TYR A 152 5.58 3.84 2.61
CA TYR A 152 6.10 2.55 2.15
C TYR A 152 5.67 2.26 0.72
N GLU A 153 4.46 2.66 0.34
CA GLU A 153 3.99 2.53 -1.04
C GLU A 153 4.23 3.77 -1.90
N GLY A 154 4.62 4.89 -1.28
CA GLY A 154 4.97 6.14 -1.95
C GLY A 154 3.78 6.89 -2.59
N LEU A 155 2.55 6.56 -2.21
CA LEU A 155 1.35 7.06 -2.87
C LEU A 155 1.05 8.53 -2.54
N GLY A 156 0.46 9.24 -3.50
CA GLY A 156 -0.04 10.60 -3.34
C GLY A 156 -1.29 10.67 -2.47
N TYR A 157 -1.65 11.88 -2.01
CA TYR A 157 -2.83 12.06 -1.15
C TYR A 157 -4.12 11.70 -1.87
N GLU A 158 -4.22 12.02 -3.16
CA GLU A 158 -5.35 11.72 -4.03
C GLU A 158 -5.53 10.22 -4.20
N GLU A 159 -4.46 9.48 -4.47
CA GLU A 159 -4.47 8.01 -4.58
C GLU A 159 -4.87 7.37 -3.24
N ILE A 160 -4.28 7.83 -2.13
CA ILE A 160 -4.64 7.34 -0.79
C ILE A 160 -6.13 7.59 -0.50
N SER A 161 -6.63 8.79 -0.85
CA SER A 161 -8.05 9.13 -0.63
C SER A 161 -8.98 8.20 -1.41
N ASP A 162 -8.58 7.83 -2.62
CA ASP A 162 -9.31 6.90 -3.50
C ASP A 162 -9.27 5.45 -2.97
N ILE A 163 -8.11 4.97 -2.53
CA ILE A 163 -7.93 3.61 -1.94
C ILE A 163 -8.70 3.47 -0.64
N MET A 164 -8.58 4.45 0.25
CA MET A 164 -9.19 4.41 1.58
C MET A 164 -10.67 4.82 1.58
N GLU A 165 -11.21 5.20 0.42
CA GLU A 165 -12.58 5.67 0.20
C GLU A 165 -12.97 6.80 1.16
N ILE A 166 -12.10 7.80 1.27
CA ILE A 166 -12.32 9.02 2.07
C ILE A 166 -12.05 10.26 1.23
N ASN A 167 -12.64 11.40 1.59
CA ASN A 167 -12.33 12.64 0.88
C ASN A 167 -10.89 13.11 1.15
N ILE A 168 -10.33 13.90 0.21
CA ILE A 168 -8.96 14.42 0.29
C ILE A 168 -8.69 15.20 1.59
N ASN A 169 -9.66 15.98 2.06
CA ASN A 169 -9.54 16.73 3.31
C ASN A 169 -9.44 15.80 4.55
N SER A 170 -10.15 14.68 4.53
CA SER A 170 -10.11 13.66 5.58
C SER A 170 -8.80 12.89 5.53
N THR A 171 -8.22 12.71 4.34
CA THR A 171 -6.88 12.15 4.15
C THR A 171 -5.83 13.01 4.84
N TYR A 172 -5.83 14.33 4.59
CA TYR A 172 -4.94 15.27 5.27
C TYR A 172 -5.12 15.24 6.79
N LYS A 173 -6.37 15.28 7.27
CA LYS A 173 -6.68 15.22 8.70
C LYS A 173 -6.23 13.91 9.34
N LEU A 174 -6.42 12.78 8.67
CA LEU A 174 -6.04 11.46 9.16
C LEU A 174 -4.51 11.35 9.28
N LEU A 175 -3.77 11.78 8.26
CA LEU A 175 -2.31 11.79 8.30
C LEU A 175 -1.79 12.75 9.39
N TYR A 176 -2.40 13.93 9.52
CA TYR A 176 -2.06 14.88 10.58
C TYR A 176 -2.26 14.28 11.98
N LYS A 177 -3.40 13.60 12.21
CA LYS A 177 -3.66 12.88 13.47
C LYS A 177 -2.62 11.79 13.72
N ALA A 178 -2.27 11.01 12.71
CA ALA A 178 -1.23 9.97 12.80
C ALA A 178 0.12 10.57 13.23
N PHE A 179 0.53 11.69 12.64
CA PHE A 179 1.76 12.39 13.02
C PHE A 179 1.73 12.97 14.42
N ASN A 180 0.60 13.55 14.87
CA ASN A 180 0.48 14.06 16.22
C ASN A 180 0.59 12.93 17.26
N ASN A 181 -0.01 11.78 16.99
CA ASN A 181 0.08 10.61 17.86
C ASN A 181 1.52 10.07 17.92
N LEU A 182 2.19 9.97 16.77
CA LEU A 182 3.61 9.60 16.72
C LEU A 182 4.50 10.58 17.48
N GLN A 183 4.27 11.89 17.30
CA GLN A 183 5.01 12.94 17.98
C GLN A 183 4.83 12.86 19.50
N GLY A 184 3.59 12.68 19.97
CA GLY A 184 3.30 12.57 21.40
C GLY A 184 3.98 11.35 22.05
N ALA A 185 3.94 10.20 21.36
CA ALA A 185 4.53 8.96 21.87
C ALA A 185 6.07 8.96 21.82
N LEU A 186 6.66 9.49 20.74
CA LEU A 186 8.13 9.51 20.55
C LEU A 186 8.80 10.70 21.24
N LYS A 187 8.04 11.73 21.63
CA LYS A 187 8.52 13.01 22.17
C LYS A 187 9.61 13.66 21.30
N THR A 188 9.42 13.60 19.98
CA THR A 188 10.37 14.13 18.99
C THR A 188 9.67 15.02 17.96
N SER A 189 10.44 15.71 17.12
CA SER A 189 9.88 16.58 16.09
C SER A 189 9.27 15.78 14.92
N LYS A 190 8.25 16.34 14.25
CA LYS A 190 7.67 15.74 13.04
C LYS A 190 8.70 15.51 11.94
N LEU A 191 9.69 16.40 11.83
CA LEU A 191 10.76 16.31 10.84
C LEU A 191 11.64 15.08 11.08
N VAL A 192 11.99 14.77 12.33
CA VAL A 192 12.76 13.54 12.67
C VAL A 192 11.94 12.29 12.36
N ILE A 193 10.63 12.30 12.62
CA ILE A 193 9.74 11.18 12.29
C ILE A 193 9.69 10.97 10.78
N VAL A 194 9.53 12.05 10.01
CA VAL A 194 9.52 12.01 8.54
C VAL A 194 10.85 11.47 8.02
N ILE A 195 11.99 11.93 8.54
CA ILE A 195 13.31 11.40 8.18
C ILE A 195 13.39 9.91 8.51
N GLY A 196 12.97 9.47 9.70
CA GLY A 196 12.99 8.05 10.04
C GLY A 196 12.05 7.18 9.18
N LEU A 197 10.93 7.74 8.71
CA LEU A 197 10.02 7.06 7.77
C LEU A 197 10.57 7.01 6.33
N TYR A 198 11.28 8.05 5.87
CA TYR A 198 11.93 8.06 4.55
C TYR A 198 13.33 7.43 4.54
N GLY A 199 14.00 7.30 5.68
CA GLY A 199 15.25 6.53 5.83
C GLY A 199 15.05 5.06 5.47
N CYS A 200 13.82 4.54 5.66
CA CYS A 200 13.39 3.25 5.11
C CYS A 200 13.43 3.18 3.56
N LEU A 201 13.38 4.31 2.85
CA LEU A 201 13.43 4.41 1.38
C LEU A 201 14.84 4.78 0.85
N GLY A 202 15.75 5.23 1.73
CA GLY A 202 17.02 5.86 1.38
C GLY A 202 18.13 4.97 0.79
N THR A 203 17.95 3.65 0.74
CA THR A 203 18.97 2.71 0.22
C THR A 203 18.62 2.14 -1.17
N HIS A 204 17.52 2.56 -1.77
CA HIS A 204 17.13 2.14 -3.14
C HIS A 204 17.86 2.88 -4.27
N ILE A 205 18.77 3.83 -3.96
CA ILE A 205 19.45 4.68 -4.97
C ILE A 205 20.91 4.22 -5.22
N HIS A 206 21.48 3.34 -4.39
CA HIS A 206 22.86 2.87 -4.56
C HIS A 206 23.00 1.35 -4.37
N THR A 207 22.72 0.58 -5.42
CA THR A 207 23.44 -0.68 -5.70
C THR A 207 23.16 -1.14 -7.13
N ASN A 208 24.22 -1.06 -7.94
CA ASN A 208 24.52 -1.65 -9.26
C ASN A 208 23.40 -2.29 -10.09
#